data_AF-A0AAU3T8V1-F1
#
_entry.id   AF-A0AAU3T8V1-F1
#
_cell.length_a   1.000
_cell.length_b   1.000
_cell.length_c   1.000
_cell.angle_alpha   90.00
_cell.angle_beta   90.00
_cell.angle_gamma   90.00
#
_symmetry.space_group_name_H-M   'P 1'
#
loop_
_entity.id
_entity.type
_entity.pdbx_description
1 polymer ?
#
loop_
_entity_poly.entity_id
_entity_poly.type
_entity_poly.pdbx_seq_one_letter_code
_entity_poly.pdbx_strand_id
1 'polypeptide(L)' 'MAATDVRPKITLACVECKERNYITKKNRRNNPDRMEMKKHCPRCNSHTAHRETR' A
#
# COMPACT_ATOMS: atom_id res chain seq x y z
N MET A 1 -15.76 -16.15 11.84
CA MET A 1 -15.63 -14.85 11.12
C MET A 1 -14.40 -14.18 11.70
N ALA A 2 -13.32 -14.09 10.91
CA ALA A 2 -12.02 -13.64 11.40
C ALA A 2 -12.16 -12.25 12.05
N ALA A 3 -11.67 -12.12 13.29
CA ALA A 3 -11.64 -10.86 14.01
C ALA A 3 -11.12 -9.78 13.07
N THR A 4 -11.87 -8.69 12.93
CA THR A 4 -11.46 -7.55 12.13
C THR A 4 -10.17 -6.99 12.73
N ASP A 5 -9.02 -7.48 12.25
CA ASP A 5 -7.71 -6.99 12.65
C ASP A 5 -7.72 -5.47 12.49
N VAL A 6 -7.59 -4.74 13.60
CA VAL A 6 -7.64 -3.27 13.62
C VAL A 6 -6.49 -2.69 12.78
N ARG A 7 -5.40 -3.45 12.67
CA ARG A 7 -4.19 -3.08 11.91
C ARG A 7 -3.88 -4.11 10.80
N PRO A 8 -4.68 -4.18 9.72
CA PRO A 8 -4.42 -5.11 8.63
C PRO A 8 -3.08 -4.80 7.95
N LYS A 9 -2.43 -5.86 7.44
CA LYS A 9 -1.33 -5.72 6.47
C LYS A 9 -1.94 -5.29 5.14
N ILE A 10 -1.48 -4.17 4.62
CA ILE A 10 -1.85 -3.63 3.31
C ILE A 10 -0.66 -3.72 2.37
N THR A 11 -0.96 -3.91 1.09
CA THR A 11 0.06 -3.93 0.04
C THR A 11 0.03 -2.60 -0.69
N LEU A 12 1.18 -2.00 -0.98
CA LEU A 12 1.29 -0.82 -1.83
C LEU A 12 1.84 -1.25 -3.19
N ALA A 13 1.09 -0.97 -4.24
CA ALA A 13 1.47 -1.23 -5.62
C ALA A 13 1.86 0.06 -6.33
N CYS A 14 2.92 0.00 -7.14
CA CYS A 14 3.32 1.11 -8.00
C CYS A 14 2.22 1.41 -9.03
N VAL A 15 1.91 2.68 -9.28
CA VAL A 15 0.89 3.07 -10.28
C VAL A 15 1.35 2.78 -11.71
N GLU A 16 2.65 2.85 -11.97
CA GLU A 16 3.20 2.68 -13.32
C GLU A 16 3.39 1.21 -13.69
N CYS A 17 4.20 0.47 -12.92
CA CYS A 17 4.49 -0.94 -13.22
C CYS A 17 3.48 -1.92 -12.62
N LYS A 18 2.53 -1.46 -11.78
CA LYS A 18 1.52 -2.29 -11.08
C LYS A 18 2.10 -3.39 -10.19
N GLU A 19 3.40 -3.39 -9.94
CA GLU A 19 4.05 -4.34 -9.05
C GLU A 19 3.81 -3.99 -7.58
N ARG A 20 3.63 -5.04 -6.78
CA ARG A 20 3.41 -4.97 -5.34
C ARG A 20 4.76 -4.95 -4.64
N ASN A 21 5.30 -3.76 -4.40
CA ASN A 21 6.66 -3.59 -3.90
C ASN A 21 6.74 -3.51 -2.37
N TYR A 22 5.68 -3.08 -1.69
CA TYR A 22 5.72 -2.83 -0.25
C TYR A 22 4.53 -3.44 0.48
N ILE A 23 4.80 -3.98 1.66
CA ILE A 23 3.78 -4.44 2.61
C ILE A 23 3.92 -3.57 3.85
N THR A 24 2.85 -2.88 4.23
CA THR A 24 2.81 -2.04 5.44
C THR A 24 1.59 -2.41 6.27
N LYS A 25 1.49 -1.92 7.51
CA LYS A 25 0.30 -2.09 8.34
C LYS A 25 -0.39 -0.74 8.46
N LYS A 26 -1.67 -0.65 8.10
CA LYS A 26 -2.48 0.56 8.35
C LYS A 26 -3.49 0.29 9.45
N ASN A 27 -3.84 1.31 10.22
CA ASN A 27 -4.97 1.22 11.13
C ASN A 27 -6.24 1.63 10.36
N ARG A 28 -7.14 0.67 10.14
CA ARG A 28 -8.35 0.87 9.33
C ARG A 28 -9.39 1.78 10.01
N ARG A 29 -9.29 1.99 11.33
CA ARG A 29 -10.16 2.90 12.09
C ARG A 29 -9.80 4.38 11.90
N ASN A 30 -8.50 4.68 11.88
CA ASN A 30 -8.03 6.07 11.79
C ASN A 30 -7.89 6.53 10.35
N ASN A 31 -7.54 5.62 9.43
CA ASN A 31 -7.35 5.93 8.01
C ASN A 31 -8.16 4.93 7.17
N PRO A 32 -9.47 5.18 6.98
CA PRO A 32 -10.33 4.32 6.17
C PRO A 32 -10.00 4.43 4.67
N ASP A 33 -9.51 5.58 4.22
CA ASP A 33 -9.19 5.86 2.82
C ASP A 33 -8.01 5.03 2.29
N ARG A 34 -7.92 4.96 0.95
CA ARG A 34 -6.80 4.33 0.26
C ARG A 34 -5.55 5.18 0.43
N MET A 35 -4.50 4.60 1.00
CA MET A 35 -3.24 5.32 1.16
C MET A 35 -2.50 5.41 -0.17
N GLU A 36 -2.05 6.63 -0.51
CA GLU A 36 -1.13 6.89 -1.62
C GLU A 36 0.18 7.43 -1.05
N MET A 37 1.30 6.81 -1.40
CA MET A 37 2.61 7.24 -0.89
C MET A 37 3.65 7.21 -2.01
N LYS A 38 4.47 8.26 -2.11
CA LYS A 38 5.59 8.29 -3.05
C LYS A 38 6.72 7.42 -2.51
N LYS A 39 7.02 6.33 -3.20
CA LYS A 39 8.11 5.39 -2.86
C LYS A 39 8.94 5.07 -4.08
N HIS A 40 10.18 4.67 -3.84
CA HIS A 40 11.06 4.23 -4.90
C HIS A 40 10.53 2.92 -5.48
N CYS A 41 10.34 2.85 -6.79
CA CYS A 41 10.03 1.60 -7.46
C CYS A 41 11.33 1.03 -8.07
N PRO A 42 11.79 -0.15 -7.64
CA PRO A 42 13.03 -0.75 -8.17
C PRO A 42 12.92 -1.14 -9.65
N ARG A 43 11.70 -1.27 -10.19
CA ARG A 43 11.46 -1.59 -11.59
C ARG A 43 11.36 -0.37 -12.50
N CYS A 44 10.86 0.76 -11.99
CA CYS A 44 10.92 2.03 -12.71
C CYS A 44 12.21 2.82 -12.44
N ASN A 45 13.03 2.40 -11.47
CA ASN A 45 14.21 3.12 -10.96
C ASN A 45 13.93 4.58 -10.54
N SER A 46 12.68 4.90 -10.20
CA SER A 46 12.22 6.26 -9.90
C SER A 46 11.26 6.27 -8.71
N HIS A 47 11.06 7.44 -8.10
CA HIS A 47 10.07 7.62 -7.04
C HIS A 47 8.69 7.83 -7.65
N THR A 48 7.86 6.79 -7.61
CA THR A 48 6.50 6.80 -8.17
C THR A 48 5.46 6.79 -7.05
N ALA A 49 4.24 7.21 -7.40
CA ALA A 49 3.10 7.04 -6.53
C ALA A 49 2.81 5.53 -6.37
N HIS A 50 2.77 5.06 -5.13
CA HIS A 50 2.32 3.73 -4.79
C HIS A 50 0.94 3.81 -4.13
N ARG A 51 -0.02 3.07 -4.67
CA ARG A 51 -1.40 3.00 -4.20
C ARG A 51 -1.64 1.71 -3.42
N GLU A 52 -2.40 1.84 -2.35
CA GLU A 52 -2.88 0.68 -1.61
C GLU A 52 -3.70 -0.26 -2.50
N THR A 53 -3.30 -1.53 -2.48
CA THR A 53 -3.88 -2.62 -3.26
C THR A 53 -4.16 -3.80 -2.33
N ARG A 54 -5.45 -4.01 -2.07
CA ARG A 54 -6.10 -5.00 -1.18
C ARG A 54 -5.75 -4.89 0.31
#